data_AF-A0A374CE07-F1
#
_entry.id   AF-A0A374CE07-F1
#
_cell.length_a   1.000
_cell.length_b   1.000
_cell.length_c   1.000
_cell.angle_alpha   90.00
_cell.angle_beta   90.00
_cell.angle_gamma   90.00
#
_symmetry.space_group_name_H-M   'P 1'
#
loop_
_entity.id
_entity.type
_entity.pdbx_description
1 polymer ?
#
loop_
_entity_poly.entity_id
_entity_poly.type
_entity_poly.pdbx_seq_one_letter_code
_entity_poly.pdbx_strand_id
1 'polypeptide(L)' 'MGKIVIRCNHKQLEAINKDFEDANVNAEVCYGIFHKGTTNVEISYDDAEVGIVEGIVKYRMKNNEKED' A
#
# COMPACT_ATOMS: atom_id res chain seq x y z
N MET A 1 -5.60 15.84 -4.21
CA MET A 1 -4.51 14.92 -3.81
C MET A 1 -5.05 14.05 -2.71
N GLY A 2 -5.17 12.75 -2.99
CA GLY A 2 -5.66 11.74 -2.06
C GLY A 2 -4.56 11.21 -1.15
N LYS A 3 -4.97 10.68 0.01
CA LYS A 3 -4.07 10.08 0.98
C LYS A 3 -4.76 8.94 1.70
N ILE A 4 -4.07 7.81 1.82
CA ILE A 4 -4.50 6.64 2.59
C ILE A 4 -3.39 6.27 3.57
N VAL A 5 -3.79 5.93 4.79
CA VAL A 5 -2.89 5.34 5.79
C VAL A 5 -3.36 3.93 6.07
N ILE A 6 -2.48 2.96 5.85
CA ILE A 6 -2.72 1.55 6.14
C ILE A 6 -1.68 1.02 7.11
N ARG A 7 -2.02 -0.07 7.80
CA ARG A 7 -1.07 -0.85 8.58
C ARG A 7 -0.84 -2.18 7.89
N CYS A 8 0.40 -2.46 7.49
CA CYS A 8 0.71 -3.69 6.76
C CYS A 8 2.04 -4.31 7.20
N ASN A 9 2.22 -5.60 6.86
CA ASN A 9 3.49 -6.30 7.03
C ASN A 9 4.42 -6.10 5.82
N HIS A 10 5.65 -6.63 5.91
CA HIS A 10 6.65 -6.46 4.86
C HIS A 10 6.19 -7.00 3.50
N LYS A 11 5.63 -8.22 3.47
CA LYS A 11 5.13 -8.87 2.24
C LYS A 11 4.01 -8.07 1.58
N GLN A 12 3.10 -7.52 2.38
CA GLN A 12 2.02 -6.66 1.89
C GLN A 12 2.57 -5.35 1.30
N LEU A 13 3.55 -4.72 1.96
CA LEU A 13 4.18 -3.51 1.44
C LEU A 13 4.91 -3.76 0.12
N GLU A 14 5.72 -4.82 0.03
CA GLU A 14 6.40 -5.21 -1.22
C GLU A 14 5.40 -5.47 -2.35
N ALA A 15 4.31 -6.16 -2.06
CA ALA A 15 3.27 -6.45 -3.03
C ALA A 15 2.52 -5.20 -3.51
N ILE A 16 2.25 -4.24 -2.61
CA ILE A 16 1.63 -2.95 -2.97
C ILE A 16 2.56 -2.13 -3.86
N ASN A 17 3.85 -2.01 -3.49
CA ASN A 17 4.82 -1.28 -4.29
C ASN A 17 4.98 -1.88 -5.68
N LYS A 18 5.00 -3.21 -5.78
CA LYS A 18 5.06 -3.90 -7.07
C LYS A 18 3.82 -3.64 -7.92
N ASP A 19 2.61 -3.71 -7.35
CA ASP A 19 1.39 -3.42 -8.12
C ASP A 19 1.34 -1.97 -8.59
N PHE A 20 1.84 -1.01 -7.80
CA PHE A 20 1.96 0.38 -8.24
C PHE A 20 2.95 0.54 -9.38
N GLU A 21 4.09 -0.15 -9.34
CA GLU A 21 5.06 -0.16 -10.45
C GLU A 21 4.47 -0.79 -11.71
N ASP A 22 3.87 -1.98 -11.61
CA ASP A 22 3.25 -2.71 -12.73
C ASP A 22 2.09 -1.90 -13.37
N ALA A 23 1.30 -1.19 -12.55
CA ALA A 23 0.21 -0.34 -13.02
C ALA A 23 0.65 1.08 -13.41
N ASN A 24 1.94 1.41 -13.28
CA ASN A 24 2.49 2.75 -13.51
C ASN A 24 1.75 3.87 -12.75
N VAL A 25 1.40 3.58 -11.49
CA VAL A 25 0.68 4.48 -10.59
C VAL A 25 1.65 5.51 -10.02
N ASN A 26 1.31 6.80 -10.20
CA ASN A 26 2.08 7.88 -9.58
C ASN A 26 1.62 8.09 -8.12
N ALA A 27 2.16 7.27 -7.21
CA ALA A 27 1.91 7.36 -5.77
C ALA A 27 3.22 7.43 -4.97
N GLU A 28 3.24 8.29 -3.96
CA GLU A 28 4.33 8.36 -2.99
C GLU A 28 4.00 7.47 -1.78
N VAL A 29 4.90 6.53 -1.48
CA VAL A 29 4.76 5.58 -0.37
C VAL A 29 5.78 5.88 0.71
N CYS A 30 5.31 6.39 1.85
CA CYS A 30 6.12 6.67 3.04
C CYS A 30 5.81 5.68 4.16
N TYR A 31 6.81 5.06 4.78
CA TYR A 31 6.60 4.13 5.88
C TYR A 31 7.70 4.21 6.94
N GLY A 32 7.31 3.95 8.18
CA GLY A 32 8.22 3.92 9.33
C GLY A 32 8.86 2.55 9.57
N ILE A 33 9.61 2.44 10.66
CA ILE A 33 10.23 1.18 11.10
C ILE A 33 9.13 0.15 11.43
N PHE A 34 9.33 -1.10 11.00
CA PHE A 34 8.46 -2.21 11.35
C PHE A 34 8.56 -2.52 12.85
N HIS A 35 7.42 -2.49 13.55
CA HIS A 35 7.30 -2.83 14.96
C HIS A 35 6.33 -4.00 15.12
N LYS A 36 6.80 -5.12 15.68
CA LYS A 36 6.04 -6.38 15.78
C LYS A 36 5.52 -6.87 14.41
N GLY A 37 6.38 -6.84 13.39
CA GLY A 37 6.07 -7.37 12.06
C GLY A 37 5.15 -6.51 11.19
N THR A 38 4.69 -5.34 11.68
CA THR A 38 3.86 -4.41 10.90
C THR A 38 4.37 -2.98 11.01
N THR A 39 4.06 -2.15 10.02
CA THR A 39 4.32 -0.71 10.04
C THR A 39 3.12 0.07 9.55
N ASN A 40 3.06 1.35 9.85
CA ASN A 40 2.12 2.26 9.22
C ASN A 40 2.74 2.76 7.91
N VAL A 41 1.96 2.66 6.84
CA VAL A 41 2.32 3.09 5.49
C VAL A 41 1.34 4.17 5.09
N GLU A 42 1.89 5.31 4.72
CA GLU A 42 1.19 6.45 4.16
C GLU A 42 1.39 6.46 2.65
N ILE A 43 0.30 6.48 1.91
CA ILE A 43 0.27 6.48 0.45
C ILE A 43 -0.42 7.76 0.00
N SER A 44 0.33 8.64 -0.65
CA SER A 44 -0.15 9.91 -1.20
C SER A 44 -0.20 9.82 -2.72
N TYR A 45 -1.31 10.23 -3.33
CA TYR A 45 -1.54 10.04 -4.77
C TYR A 45 -2.41 11.16 -5.36
N ASP A 46 -2.34 11.34 -6.68
CA ASP A 46 -3.21 12.28 -7.39
C ASP A 46 -4.65 11.77 -7.48
N ASP A 47 -5.63 12.68 -7.58
CA ASP A 47 -7.04 12.29 -7.67
C ASP A 47 -7.35 11.43 -8.92
N ALA A 48 -6.50 11.50 -9.96
CA ALA A 48 -6.57 10.64 -11.14
C ALA A 48 -6.31 9.15 -10.82
N GLU A 49 -5.51 8.87 -9.78
CA GLU A 49 -5.07 7.53 -9.40
C GLU A 49 -5.96 6.87 -8.34
N VAL A 50 -6.98 7.59 -7.83
CA VAL A 50 -7.80 7.17 -6.68
C VAL A 50 -8.37 5.77 -6.83
N GLY A 51 -8.95 5.45 -8.00
CA GLY A 51 -9.59 4.16 -8.22
C GLY A 51 -8.60 2.99 -8.22
N ILE A 52 -7.40 3.20 -8.77
CA ILE A 52 -6.37 2.17 -8.86
C ILE A 52 -5.70 1.98 -7.49
N VAL A 53 -5.35 3.07 -6.81
CA VAL A 53 -4.73 3.03 -5.48
C VAL A 53 -5.66 2.36 -4.46
N GLU A 54 -6.92 2.80 -4.37
CA GLU A 54 -7.88 2.18 -3.45
C GLU A 54 -8.14 0.71 -3.79
N GLY A 55 -8.16 0.36 -5.08
CA GLY A 55 -8.32 -1.01 -5.56
C GLY A 55 -7.19 -1.93 -5.12
N ILE A 56 -5.94 -1.54 -5.38
CA ILE A 56 -4.73 -2.29 -5.03
C ILE A 56 -4.62 -2.43 -3.51
N VAL A 57 -4.76 -1.33 -2.77
CA VAL A 57 -4.66 -1.35 -1.30
C VAL A 57 -5.73 -2.28 -0.72
N LYS A 58 -6.98 -2.16 -1.15
CA LYS A 58 -8.07 -3.01 -0.64
C LYS A 58 -7.85 -4.48 -1.00
N TYR A 59 -7.34 -4.79 -2.18
CA TYR A 59 -7.02 -6.15 -2.60
C TYR A 59 -5.88 -6.74 -1.76
N ARG A 60 -4.78 -6.00 -1.56
CA ARG A 60 -3.60 -6.44 -0.81
C ARG A 60 -3.79 -6.45 0.70
N MET A 61 -4.73 -5.69 1.23
CA MET A 61 -5.10 -5.75 2.65
C MET A 61 -6.02 -6.92 2.97
N LYS A 62 -6.89 -7.33 2.03
CA LYS A 62 -7.73 -8.53 2.19
C LYS A 62 -6.96 -9.84 1.97
N ASN A 63 -5.91 -9.80 1.15
CA ASN A 63 -4.99 -10.91 0.94
C ASN A 63 -3.77 -10.74 1.85
N ASN A 64 -3.01 -11.80 2.10
CA ASN A 64 -1.77 -11.76 2.91
C ASN A 64 -1.92 -11.37 4.41
N GLU A 65 -3.15 -11.35 4.95
CA GLU A 65 -3.40 -11.29 6.41
C GLU A 65 -3.02 -12.59 7.15
N LYS A 66 -2.80 -13.71 6.42
CA LYS A 66 -2.70 -15.06 6.98
C LYS A 66 -1.38 -15.79 6.69
N GLU A 67 -0.36 -15.13 6.17
CA GLU A 67 0.97 -15.74 6.15
C GLU A 67 1.62 -15.51 7.52
N ASP A 68 1.29 -16.45 8.43
CA ASP A 68 1.90 -16.68 9.74
C ASP A 68 3.43 -16.92 9.62
#